data_AF-A0A4Y2FZ92-F1
#
_entry.id   AF-A0A4Y2FZ92-F1
#
_cell.length_a   1.000
_cell.length_b   1.000
_cell.length_c   1.000
_cell.angle_alpha   90.00
_cell.angle_beta   90.00
_cell.angle_gamma   90.00
#
_symmetry.space_group_name_H-M   'P 1'
#
loop_
_entity.id
_entity.type
_entity.pdbx_description
1 polymer ?
#
loop_
_entity_poly.entity_id
_entity_poly.type
_entity_poly.pdbx_seq_one_letter_code
_entity_poly.pdbx_strand_id
1 'polypeptide(L)'
;MQDGATPHRTNEVFDLLEEHFNERIVALGYPKSKNMGIDWPPYSPDLNHCDSFFWGYIKDKVYAGNPQIIEDLKTAMQTVIESIKNRLFSK
;
A
#
# COMPACT_ATOMS: atom_id res chain seq x y z
N MET A 1 5.62 -4.64 -1.64
CA MET A 1 4.64 -5.04 -2.66
C MET A 1 3.93 -3.78 -3.14
N GLN A 2 3.93 -3.56 -4.45
CA GLN A 2 3.20 -2.46 -5.09
C GLN A 2 2.30 -3.05 -6.17
N ASP A 3 1.19 -2.37 -6.43
CA ASP A 3 0.29 -2.73 -7.52
C ASP A 3 0.93 -2.42 -8.89
N GLY A 4 0.26 -2.88 -9.96
CA GLY A 4 0.76 -2.75 -11.33
C GLY A 4 0.56 -1.39 -11.99
N ALA A 5 0.30 -0.32 -11.23
CA ALA A 5 0.07 1.01 -11.80
C ALA A 5 1.30 1.50 -12.60
N THR A 6 1.08 2.20 -13.72
CA THR A 6 2.17 2.63 -14.63
C THR A 6 3.28 3.42 -13.92
N PRO A 7 2.99 4.38 -13.01
CA PRO A 7 4.05 5.09 -12.28
C PRO A 7 4.94 4.19 -11.42
N HIS A 8 4.46 3.01 -10.99
CA HIS A 8 5.21 2.09 -10.13
C HIS A 8 6.13 1.14 -10.92
N ARG A 9 6.11 1.22 -12.26
CA ARG A 9 6.79 0.28 -13.16
C ARG A 9 7.88 0.91 -14.03
N THR A 10 8.34 2.11 -13.67
CA THR A 10 9.48 2.73 -14.35
C THR A 10 10.78 2.06 -13.90
N ASN A 11 11.82 2.11 -14.74
CA ASN A 11 13.13 1.58 -14.36
C ASN A 11 13.70 2.32 -13.13
N GLU A 12 13.51 3.63 -13.05
CA GLU A 12 13.94 4.43 -11.89
C GLU A 12 13.30 3.94 -10.58
N VAL A 13 12.00 3.60 -10.60
CA VAL A 13 11.32 3.03 -9.43
C VAL A 13 11.86 1.64 -9.13
N PHE A 14 12.09 0.80 -10.14
CA PHE A 14 12.67 -0.52 -9.94
C PHE A 14 14.10 -0.48 -9.39
N ASP A 15 14.93 0.47 -9.82
CA ASP A 15 16.27 0.72 -9.29
C ASP A 15 16.20 1.11 -7.82
N LEU A 16 15.30 2.04 -7.48
CA LEU A 16 15.08 2.48 -6.09
C LEU A 16 14.61 1.32 -5.20
N LEU A 17 13.69 0.49 -5.68
CA LEU A 17 13.21 -0.66 -4.93
C LEU A 17 14.33 -1.68 -4.68
N GLU A 18 15.15 -1.94 -5.68
CA GLU A 18 16.30 -2.85 -5.59
C GLU A 18 17.30 -2.38 -4.54
N GLU A 19 17.62 -1.08 -4.51
CA GLU A 19 18.50 -0.48 -3.50
C GLU A 19 17.99 -0.71 -2.07
N HIS A 20 16.68 -0.60 -1.85
CA HIS A 20 16.10 -0.64 -0.50
C HIS A 20 15.70 -2.05 -0.04
N PHE A 21 15.32 -2.93 -0.96
CA PHE A 21 14.68 -4.21 -0.65
C PHE A 21 15.43 -5.43 -1.21
N ASN A 22 16.45 -5.23 -2.04
CA ASN A 22 17.19 -6.27 -2.75
C ASN A 22 16.21 -7.18 -3.53
N GLU A 23 16.36 -8.50 -3.43
CA GLU A 23 15.55 -9.48 -4.17
C GLU A 23 14.13 -9.65 -3.62
N ARG A 24 13.76 -8.95 -2.54
CA ARG A 24 12.46 -9.10 -1.85
C ARG A 24 11.38 -8.21 -2.47
N ILE A 25 11.31 -8.20 -3.79
CA ILE A 25 10.40 -7.32 -4.55
C ILE A 25 9.33 -8.16 -5.22
N VAL A 26 8.08 -7.75 -5.00
CA VAL A 26 6.89 -8.25 -5.69
C VAL A 26 6.25 -7.06 -6.40
N ALA A 27 6.38 -7.03 -7.72
CA ALA A 27 5.90 -5.95 -8.57
C ALA A 27 5.67 -6.42 -10.01
N LEU A 28 4.62 -5.91 -10.65
CA LEU A 28 4.22 -6.33 -12.00
C LEU A 28 5.28 -5.93 -13.03
N GLY A 29 5.82 -6.91 -13.74
CA GLY A 29 6.85 -6.73 -14.77
C GLY A 29 8.27 -6.55 -14.24
N TYR A 30 8.49 -6.59 -12.92
CA TYR A 30 9.82 -6.46 -12.32
C TYR A 30 10.78 -7.56 -12.79
N PRO A 31 10.42 -8.86 -12.80
CA PRO A 31 11.32 -9.90 -13.29
C PRO A 31 11.71 -9.75 -14.76
N LYS A 32 10.86 -9.11 -15.59
CA LYS A 32 11.19 -8.85 -17.00
C LYS A 32 12.25 -7.76 -17.16
N SER A 33 12.31 -6.80 -16.24
CA SER A 33 13.29 -5.70 -16.28
C SER A 33 14.60 -6.07 -15.57
N LYS A 34 14.50 -6.75 -14.41
CA LYS A 34 15.64 -6.98 -13.51
C LYS A 34 16.14 -8.42 -13.45
N ASN A 35 15.46 -9.36 -14.11
CA ASN A 35 15.78 -10.80 -14.10
C ASN A 35 15.84 -11.41 -12.68
N MET A 36 15.06 -10.86 -11.75
CA MET A 36 14.93 -11.29 -10.35
C MET A 36 13.57 -10.87 -9.75
N GLY A 37 13.30 -11.26 -8.50
CA GLY A 37 12.05 -10.93 -7.80
C GLY A 37 10.85 -11.76 -8.27
N ILE A 38 9.65 -11.39 -7.81
CA ILE A 38 8.40 -12.11 -8.09
C ILE A 38 7.46 -11.22 -8.89
N ASP A 39 6.88 -11.77 -9.96
CA ASP A 39 5.91 -11.04 -10.78
C ASP A 39 4.57 -10.93 -10.03
N TRP A 40 3.97 -9.74 -10.07
CA TRP A 40 2.65 -9.50 -9.49
C TRP A 40 1.57 -9.71 -10.55
N PRO A 41 0.51 -10.49 -10.29
CA PRO A 41 -0.55 -10.67 -11.26
C PRO A 41 -1.30 -9.34 -11.53
N PRO A 42 -1.63 -9.03 -12.79
CA PRO A 42 -2.42 -7.85 -13.12
C PRO A 42 -3.85 -8.00 -12.57
N TYR A 43 -4.44 -6.89 -12.14
CA TYR A 43 -5.81 -6.81 -11.62
C TYR A 43 -6.08 -7.65 -10.36
N SER A 44 -5.10 -7.77 -9.46
CA SER A 44 -5.25 -8.49 -8.19
C SER A 44 -5.26 -7.59 -6.95
N PRO A 45 -6.29 -6.73 -6.76
CA PRO A 45 -6.42 -5.95 -5.53
C PRO A 45 -6.72 -6.82 -4.31
N ASP A 46 -7.28 -8.01 -4.51
CA ASP A 46 -7.54 -9.02 -3.48
C ASP A 46 -6.25 -9.52 -2.81
N LEU A 47 -5.14 -9.56 -3.54
CA LEU A 47 -3.85 -9.96 -3.00
C LEU A 47 -3.12 -8.80 -2.28
N ASN A 48 -3.54 -7.55 -2.50
CA ASN A 48 -2.97 -6.39 -1.82
C ASN A 48 -3.71 -6.17 -0.49
N HIS A 49 -3.01 -6.29 0.63
CA HIS A 49 -3.57 -6.04 1.97
C HIS A 49 -4.17 -4.64 2.12
N CYS A 50 -3.59 -3.65 1.43
CA CYS A 50 -4.10 -2.29 1.45
C CYS A 50 -5.49 -2.18 0.80
N ASP A 51 -5.66 -2.80 -0.38
CA ASP A 51 -6.89 -2.70 -1.18
C ASP A 51 -7.98 -3.67 -0.70
N SER A 52 -7.59 -4.89 -0.29
CA SER A 52 -8.52 -5.92 0.19
C SER A 52 -9.11 -5.64 1.57
N PHE A 53 -8.40 -4.90 2.43
CA PHE A 53 -8.81 -4.67 3.81
C PHE A 53 -8.61 -3.24 4.28
N PHE A 54 -7.37 -2.75 4.29
CA PHE A 54 -6.98 -1.55 5.04
C PHE A 54 -7.78 -0.31 4.63
N TRP A 55 -7.87 -0.03 3.33
CA TRP A 55 -8.54 1.17 2.83
C TRP A 55 -10.05 1.15 3.06
N GLY A 56 -10.70 -0.01 2.95
CA GLY A 56 -12.11 -0.17 3.30
C GLY A 56 -12.35 0.12 4.78
N TYR A 57 -11.56 -0.53 5.65
CA TYR A 57 -11.66 -0.34 7.10
C TYR A 57 -11.43 1.11 7.53
N ILE A 58 -10.39 1.77 7.02
CA ILE A 58 -10.10 3.16 7.37
C ILE A 58 -11.22 4.07 6.90
N LYS A 59 -11.69 3.89 5.67
CA LYS A 59 -12.77 4.71 5.10
C LYS A 59 -14.01 4.66 5.98
N ASP A 60 -14.46 3.46 6.36
CA ASP A 60 -15.65 3.29 7.20
C ASP A 60 -15.52 4.00 8.55
N LYS A 61 -14.33 3.97 9.17
CA LYS A 61 -14.10 4.61 10.47
C LYS A 61 -13.92 6.12 10.38
N VAL A 62 -13.21 6.60 9.37
CA VAL A 62 -12.94 8.03 9.17
C VAL A 62 -14.23 8.76 8.80
N TYR A 63 -15.01 8.21 7.88
CA TYR A 63 -16.25 8.87 7.44
C TYR A 63 -17.42 8.73 8.40
N ALA A 64 -17.36 7.82 9.39
CA ALA A 64 -18.36 7.75 10.46
C ALA A 64 -18.45 9.06 11.28
N GLY A 65 -17.34 9.81 11.37
CA GLY A 65 -17.30 11.12 12.03
C GLY A 65 -17.81 12.29 11.18
N ASN A 66 -18.17 12.04 9.91
CA ASN A 66 -18.60 13.05 8.93
C ASN A 66 -17.69 14.30 8.92
N PRO A 67 -16.38 14.16 8.66
CA PRO A 67 -15.44 15.28 8.65
C PRO A 67 -15.85 16.32 7.59
N GLN A 68 -15.85 17.60 7.96
CA GLN A 68 -16.33 18.68 7.07
C GLN A 68 -15.19 19.41 6.37
N ILE A 69 -13.99 19.39 6.95
CA ILE A 69 -12.81 20.01 6.39
C ILE A 69 -11.64 19.04 6.32
N ILE A 70 -10.62 19.40 5.53
CA ILE A 70 -9.42 18.58 5.33
C ILE A 70 -8.73 18.26 6.67
N GLU A 71 -8.74 19.18 7.63
CA GLU A 71 -8.05 18.95 8.91
C GLU A 71 -8.78 17.99 9.82
N ASP A 72 -10.11 17.97 9.79
CA ASP A 72 -10.91 16.92 10.46
C ASP A 72 -10.58 15.56 9.84
N LEU A 73 -10.50 15.50 8.50
CA LEU A 73 -10.20 14.27 7.78
C LEU A 73 -8.81 13.75 8.15
N LYS A 74 -7.77 14.59 8.16
CA LYS A 74 -6.41 14.21 8.55
C LYS A 74 -6.37 13.73 10.00
N THR A 75 -7.01 14.45 10.92
CA THR A 75 -7.07 14.10 12.35
C THR A 75 -7.76 12.76 12.56
N ALA A 76 -8.90 12.54 11.89
CA ALA A 76 -9.63 11.27 11.94
C ALA A 76 -8.79 10.12 11.36
N MET A 77 -8.12 10.31 10.22
CA MET A 77 -7.22 9.30 9.64
C MET A 77 -6.11 8.92 10.60
N GLN A 78 -5.42 9.89 11.21
CA GLN A 78 -4.35 9.64 12.19
C GLN A 78 -4.87 8.86 13.39
N THR A 79 -6.01 9.27 13.95
CA THR A 79 -6.62 8.60 15.11
C THR A 79 -6.97 7.14 14.80
N VAL A 80 -7.57 6.87 13.63
CA VAL A 80 -7.92 5.51 13.21
C VAL A 80 -6.66 4.66 13.01
N ILE A 81 -5.63 5.19 12.35
CA ILE A 81 -4.36 4.48 12.12
C ILE A 81 -3.64 4.16 13.44
N GLU A 82 -3.59 5.10 14.38
CA GLU A 82 -3.02 4.87 15.71
C GLU A 82 -3.78 3.79 16.48
N SER A 83 -5.12 3.77 16.37
CA SER A 83 -5.93 2.72 16.99
C SER A 83 -5.66 1.33 16.40
N ILE A 84 -5.42 1.24 15.08
CA ILE A 84 -5.02 0.00 14.40
C ILE A 84 -3.66 -0.47 14.92
N LYS A 85 -2.68 0.44 14.99
CA LYS A 85 -1.33 0.13 15.48
C LYS A 85 -1.36 -0.49 16.88
N ASN A 86 -2.11 0.11 17.78
CA ASN A 86 -2.22 -0.34 19.17
C ASN A 86 -2.96 -1.68 19.30
N ARG A 87 -3.86 -2.02 18.37
CA ARG A 87 -4.71 -3.23 18.45
C ARG A 87 -4.15 -4.43 17.68
N LEU A 88 -3.50 -4.21 16.53
CA LEU A 88 -3.11 -5.27 15.60
C LEU A 88 -1.60 -5.54 15.59
N PHE A 89 -0.77 -4.60 16.03
CA PHE A 89 0.69 -4.70 15.97
C PHE A 89 1.40 -4.49 17.31
N SER A 90 0.64 -4.45 18.41
CA SER A 90 1.24 -4.54 19.75
C SER A 90 1.85 -5.93 19.92
N LYS A 91 3.18 -5.98 20.04
CA LYS A 91 3.89 -7.13 20.60
C LYS A 91 3.79 -7.11 22.12
#